data_AF-A0A9Q9MUE1-F1
#
_entry.id   AF-A0A9Q9MUE1-F1
#
_cell.length_a   1.000
_cell.length_b   1.000
_cell.length_c   1.000
_cell.angle_alpha   90.00
_cell.angle_beta   90.00
_cell.angle_gamma   90.00
#
_symmetry.space_group_name_H-M   'P 1'
#
loop_
_entity.id
_entity.type
_entity.pdbx_description
1 polymer ?
#
loop_
_entity_poly.entity_id
_entity_poly.type
_entity_poly.pdbx_seq_one_letter_code
_entity_poly.pdbx_strand_id
1 'polypeptide(L)'
;MTFEVGSDRRPVIASIHFYAPGDSKGVSLWGNFQVKTFDTKRRILRLIYAGEDKRVPAFTLVVLANKSTLTVNGKQINSTFSWEM
;
A
#
# COMPACT_ATOMS: atom_id res chain seq x y z
N MET A 1 12.70 -1.64 -5.26
CA MET A 1 12.89 -1.85 -3.82
C MET A 1 12.87 -0.44 -3.22
N THR A 2 12.04 -0.08 -2.25
CA THR A 2 11.72 -0.82 -1.02
C THR A 2 10.37 -0.31 -0.48
N PHE A 3 9.60 -1.20 0.13
CA PHE A 3 8.40 -0.86 0.88
C PHE A 3 8.77 -0.97 2.37
N GLU A 4 8.88 0.17 3.07
CA GLU A 4 9.17 0.23 4.50
C GLU A 4 7.89 0.57 5.28
N VAL A 5 7.53 -0.28 6.25
CA VAL A 5 6.43 -0.02 7.19
C VAL A 5 6.94 -0.18 8.62
N GLY A 6 6.72 0.88 9.41
CA GLY A 6 7.41 1.22 10.66
C GLY A 6 7.07 0.44 11.95
N SER A 7 7.90 0.75 12.95
CA SER A 7 8.05 0.16 14.29
C SER A 7 6.77 0.02 15.13
N ASP A 8 6.77 -1.06 15.92
CA ASP A 8 5.84 -1.42 17.01
C ASP A 8 5.53 -0.30 18.03
N ARG A 9 6.40 0.70 18.20
CA ARG A 9 6.24 1.76 19.21
C ARG A 9 5.53 3.01 18.69
N ARG A 10 5.48 3.20 17.37
CA ARG A 10 4.78 4.31 16.70
C ARG A 10 4.33 3.83 15.32
N PRO A 11 3.07 3.38 15.14
CA PRO A 11 2.60 2.91 13.84
C PRO A 11 2.56 4.10 12.87
N VAL A 12 3.57 4.19 12.01
CA VAL A 12 3.63 5.13 10.89
C VAL A 12 3.66 4.30 9.62
N ILE A 13 2.63 4.43 8.78
CA ILE A 13 2.71 4.00 7.38
C ILE A 13 3.55 5.06 6.69
N ALA A 14 4.87 4.87 6.65
CA ALA A 14 5.81 5.93 6.36
C ALA A 14 5.73 6.41 4.91
N SER A 15 5.38 5.56 3.95
CA SER A 15 5.04 6.01 2.59
C SER A 15 4.64 4.83 1.71
N ILE A 16 3.51 4.95 1.01
CA ILE A 16 3.22 4.07 -0.13
C ILE A 16 3.45 4.90 -1.39
N HIS A 17 4.46 4.50 -2.18
CA HIS A 17 4.75 5.12 -3.46
C HIS A 17 4.15 4.29 -4.60
N PHE A 18 3.29 4.92 -5.39
CA PHE A 18 2.84 4.38 -6.67
C PHE A 18 3.66 5.02 -7.78
N TYR A 19 4.26 4.20 -8.63
CA TYR A 19 4.97 4.63 -9.82
C TYR A 19 4.23 4.11 -11.04
N ALA A 20 3.90 4.98 -11.98
CA ALA A 20 3.57 4.52 -13.32
C ALA A 20 4.85 3.95 -13.99
N PRO A 21 4.73 3.04 -14.97
CA PRO A 21 5.90 2.59 -15.73
C PRO A 21 6.63 3.78 -16.36
N GLY A 22 7.90 3.98 -16.01
CA GLY A 22 8.72 5.12 -16.44
C GLY A 22 8.68 6.35 -15.52
N ASP A 23 7.90 6.32 -14.44
CA ASP A 23 7.77 7.43 -13.50
C ASP A 23 8.91 7.44 -12.46
N SER A 24 9.50 8.62 -12.25
CA SER A 24 10.60 8.84 -11.30
C SER A 24 10.17 9.57 -10.02
N LYS A 25 8.93 10.08 -9.97
CA LYS A 25 8.42 10.86 -8.84
C LYS A 25 7.03 10.35 -8.45
N GLY A 26 6.99 9.23 -7.74
CA GLY A 26 5.74 8.66 -7.23
C GLY A 26 4.94 9.66 -6.41
N VAL A 27 3.61 9.55 -6.45
CA VAL A 27 2.70 10.49 -5.76
C VAL A 27 2.53 10.08 -4.30
N SER A 28 2.81 10.99 -3.37
CA SER A 28 2.52 10.78 -1.94
C SER A 28 1.05 11.04 -1.63
N LEU A 29 0.37 10.02 -1.12
CA LEU A 29 -1.02 10.11 -0.68
C LEU A 29 -1.06 10.42 0.82
N TRP A 30 -1.03 11.70 1.19
CA TRP A 30 -1.10 12.12 2.60
C TRP A 30 -2.55 12.16 3.07
N GLY A 31 -2.92 11.28 4.02
CA GLY A 31 -4.22 11.32 4.70
C GLY A 31 -5.45 10.86 3.89
N ASN A 32 -5.32 10.66 2.57
CA ASN A 32 -6.45 10.37 1.69
C ASN A 32 -6.74 8.88 1.50
N PHE A 33 -6.12 8.01 2.31
CA PHE A 33 -6.34 6.57 2.28
C PHE A 33 -6.80 6.05 3.65
N GLN A 34 -7.58 4.99 3.61
CA GLN A 34 -8.13 4.33 4.78
C GLN A 34 -7.41 3.01 5.02
N VAL A 35 -6.86 2.85 6.22
CA VAL A 35 -6.35 1.55 6.70
C VAL A 35 -7.50 0.85 7.42
N LYS A 36 -8.00 -0.24 6.84
CA LYS A 36 -9.07 -1.05 7.46
C LYS A 36 -8.51 -2.08 8.44
N THR A 37 -7.32 -2.59 8.17
CA THR A 37 -6.65 -3.56 9.04
C THR A 37 -5.15 -3.42 8.88
N PHE A 38 -4.43 -3.40 10.00
CA PHE A 38 -2.97 -3.51 10.03
C PHE A 38 -2.57 -4.34 11.25
N ASP A 39 -2.29 -5.61 11.02
CA ASP A 39 -1.91 -6.59 12.04
C ASP A 39 -0.62 -7.27 11.59
N THR A 40 0.51 -6.86 12.17
CA THR A 40 1.83 -7.40 11.84
C THR A 40 2.05 -8.80 12.41
N LYS A 41 1.36 -9.17 13.50
CA LYS A 41 1.44 -10.51 14.10
C LYS A 41 0.77 -11.54 13.20
N ARG A 42 -0.42 -11.20 12.69
CA ARG A 42 -1.16 -12.03 11.73
C ARG A 42 -0.74 -11.81 10.29
N ARG A 43 0.13 -10.81 10.03
CA ARG A 43 0.60 -10.41 8.70
C ARG A 43 -0.56 -10.09 7.76
N ILE A 44 -1.41 -9.16 8.20
CA ILE A 44 -2.57 -8.67 7.46
C ILE A 44 -2.48 -7.16 7.31
N LEU A 45 -2.56 -6.67 6.07
CA LEU A 45 -2.75 -5.26 5.75
C LEU A 45 -3.94 -5.13 4.80
N ARG A 46 -4.83 -4.19 5.09
CA ARG A 46 -5.92 -3.80 4.19
C ARG A 46 -5.98 -2.29 4.11
N LEU A 47 -5.73 -1.77 2.92
CA LEU A 47 -5.71 -0.35 2.63
C LEU A 47 -6.60 -0.05 1.43
N ILE A 48 -7.38 1.01 1.55
CA ILE A 48 -8.30 1.46 0.53
C ILE A 48 -8.01 2.92 0.24
N TYR A 49 -7.89 3.26 -1.02
CA TYR A 49 -7.76 4.63 -1.49
C TYR A 49 -8.90 4.93 -2.45
N ALA A 50 -9.69 5.96 -2.14
CA ALA A 50 -10.93 6.27 -2.85
C ALA A 50 -10.73 7.05 -4.16
N GLY A 51 -9.50 7.49 -4.48
CA GLY A 51 -9.23 8.23 -5.73
C GLY A 51 -9.47 9.74 -5.64
N GLU A 52 -9.18 10.38 -4.50
CA GLU A 52 -9.38 11.82 -4.32
C GLU A 52 -8.39 12.68 -5.14
N ASP A 53 -7.16 12.19 -5.35
CA ASP A 53 -6.16 12.80 -6.24
C ASP A 53 -6.30 12.26 -7.67
N LYS A 54 -6.53 13.16 -8.63
CA LYS A 54 -6.72 12.83 -10.06
C LYS A 54 -5.54 12.11 -10.72
N ARG A 55 -4.34 12.20 -10.14
CA ARG A 55 -3.12 11.56 -10.66
C ARG A 55 -3.04 10.09 -10.29
N VAL A 56 -3.81 9.65 -9.28
CA VAL A 56 -3.78 8.27 -8.79
C VAL A 56 -5.18 7.69 -8.85
N PRO A 57 -5.41 6.61 -9.61
CA PRO A 57 -6.70 5.94 -9.61
C PRO A 57 -7.03 5.36 -8.23
N ALA A 58 -8.31 5.21 -7.92
CA ALA A 58 -8.74 4.47 -6.75
C ALA A 58 -8.15 3.05 -6.76
N PHE A 59 -7.74 2.56 -5.59
CA PHE A 59 -7.18 1.22 -5.47
C PHE A 59 -7.44 0.60 -4.09
N THR A 60 -7.31 -0.72 -4.04
CA THR A 60 -7.29 -1.49 -2.80
C THR A 60 -6.00 -2.29 -2.75
N LEU A 61 -5.27 -2.21 -1.64
CA LEU A 61 -4.13 -3.08 -1.35
C LEU A 61 -4.51 -4.04 -0.21
N VAL A 62 -4.41 -5.33 -0.48
CA VAL A 62 -4.58 -6.39 0.52
C VAL A 62 -3.29 -7.18 0.63
N VAL A 63 -2.78 -7.34 1.85
CA VAL A 63 -1.69 -8.27 2.15
C VAL A 63 -2.22 -9.32 3.12
N LEU A 64 -2.00 -10.58 2.78
CA LEU A 64 -2.28 -11.73 3.62
C LEU A 64 -1.04 -12.61 3.67
N ALA A 65 -0.54 -12.89 4.86
CA ALA A 65 0.77 -13.51 5.04
C ALA A 65 1.81 -12.75 4.20
N ASN A 66 2.54 -13.40 3.30
CA ASN A 66 3.55 -12.79 2.44
C ASN A 66 3.07 -12.50 1.00
N LYS A 67 1.75 -12.47 0.77
CA LYS A 67 1.17 -12.20 -0.56
C LYS A 67 0.48 -10.86 -0.56
N SER A 68 0.80 -10.02 -1.54
CA SER A 68 0.11 -8.76 -1.80
C SER A 68 -0.77 -8.87 -3.04
N THR A 69 -1.92 -8.23 -2.97
CA THR A 69 -2.88 -8.07 -4.05
C THR A 69 -3.25 -6.60 -4.13
N LEU A 70 -2.86 -5.95 -5.23
CA LEU A 70 -3.28 -4.60 -5.58
C LEU A 70 -4.40 -4.68 -6.61
N THR A 71 -5.56 -4.14 -6.26
CA THR A 71 -6.68 -3.96 -7.19
C THR A 71 -6.76 -2.50 -7.58
N VAL A 72 -6.58 -2.20 -8.87
CA VAL A 72 -6.60 -0.84 -9.42
C VAL A 72 -7.21 -0.87 -10.82
N ASN A 73 -8.12 0.06 -11.15
CA ASN A 73 -8.81 0.11 -12.45
C ASN A 73 -9.42 -1.24 -12.88
N GLY A 74 -10.00 -1.99 -11.94
CA GLY A 74 -10.58 -3.32 -12.21
C GLY A 74 -9.57 -4.43 -12.51
N LYS A 75 -8.26 -4.14 -12.48
CA LYS A 75 -7.19 -5.11 -12.65
C LYS A 75 -6.63 -5.52 -11.30
N GLN A 76 -6.28 -6.79 -11.18
CA GLN A 76 -5.61 -7.35 -10.02
C GLN A 76 -4.15 -7.64 -10.33
N ILE A 77 -3.26 -7.11 -9.52
CA ILE A 77 -1.82 -7.33 -9.60
C ILE A 77 -1.41 -8.06 -8.32
N ASN A 78 -0.87 -9.26 -8.47
CA ASN A 78 -0.40 -10.06 -7.35
C ASN A 78 1.12 -9.99 -7.27
N SER A 79 1.66 -9.89 -6.06
CA SER A 79 3.09 -9.92 -5.81
C SER A 79 3.39 -10.56 -4.45
N THR A 80 4.65 -10.79 -4.18
CA THR A 80 5.12 -11.11 -2.83
C THR A 80 5.22 -9.82 -2.00
N PHE A 81 5.16 -9.97 -0.68
CA PHE A 81 5.27 -8.87 0.26
C PHE A 81 6.20 -9.28 1.39
N SER A 82 7.24 -8.48 1.60
CA SER A 82 8.14 -8.61 2.75
C SER A 82 7.57 -7.83 3.92
N TRP A 83 7.46 -8.48 5.07
CA TRP A 83 7.23 -7.82 6.36
C TRP A 83 8.54 -7.48 7.07
N GLU A 84 9.65 -8.00 6.56
CA GLU A 84 10.98 -7.71 7.08
C GLU A 84 11.39 -6.32 6.58
N MET A 85 11.81 -5.47 7.52
CA MET A 85 12.40 -4.16 7.29
C MET A 85 13.83 -4.30 6.80
#